data_AF-A0A2V6USJ7-F1
#
_entry.id   AF-A0A2V6USJ7-F1
#
_cell.length_a   1.000
_cell.length_b   1.000
_cell.length_c   1.000
_cell.angle_alpha   90.00
_cell.angle_beta   90.00
_cell.angle_gamma   90.00
#
_symmetry.space_group_name_H-M   'P 1'
#
loop_
_entity.id
_entity.type
_entity.pdbx_description
1 polymer ?
#
loop_
_entity_poly.entity_id
_entity_poly.type
_entity_poly.pdbx_seq_one_letter_code
_entity_poly.pdbx_strand_id
1 'polypeptide(L)'
;MKAALREVTYSETRAQVREAVRRFAVEYGPKYPEALMTLEKDADVLLTFFDFPAEHWKHLRTSNMVEPPFATARTTCRSCAQIVPRETCAADRWRVGRTVPSIILSPA
;
A
#
# COMPACT_ATOMS: atom_id res chain seq x y z
N MET A 1 -7.11 12.78 13.23
CA MET A 1 -6.46 11.55 12.73
C MET A 1 -6.00 11.66 11.27
N LYS A 2 -6.88 11.82 10.27
CA LYS A 2 -6.46 11.86 8.84
C LYS A 2 -5.46 12.98 8.52
N ALA A 3 -5.63 14.16 9.11
CA ALA A 3 -4.69 15.28 8.96
C ALA A 3 -3.31 14.97 9.57
N ALA A 4 -3.27 14.46 10.81
CA ALA A 4 -2.04 14.05 11.48
C ALA A 4 -1.31 12.92 10.73
N LEU A 5 -2.03 11.95 10.18
CA LEU A 5 -1.44 10.92 9.31
C LEU A 5 -0.86 11.52 8.02
N ARG A 6 -1.52 12.51 7.45
CA ARG A 6 -1.02 13.22 6.27
C ARG A 6 0.28 13.98 6.59
N GLU A 7 0.40 14.57 7.77
CA GLU A 7 1.64 15.19 8.25
C GLU A 7 2.78 14.16 8.34
N VAL A 8 2.51 12.98 8.91
CA VAL A 8 3.49 11.86 8.97
C VAL A 8 3.90 11.40 7.56
N THR A 9 2.94 11.21 6.63
CA THR A 9 3.23 10.67 5.29
C THR A 9 3.95 11.66 4.38
N TYR A 10 3.66 12.96 4.49
CA TYR A 10 4.19 13.98 3.58
C TYR A 10 5.41 14.74 4.10
N SER A 11 5.91 14.42 5.30
CA SER A 11 7.15 14.97 5.85
C SER A 11 8.35 14.74 4.90
N GLU A 12 9.30 15.68 4.91
CA GLU A 12 10.43 15.72 3.95
C GLU A 12 11.67 14.96 4.45
N THR A 13 11.78 14.72 5.76
CA THR A 13 12.96 14.10 6.36
C THR A 13 12.60 12.98 7.33
N ARG A 14 13.46 11.94 7.41
CA ARG A 14 13.33 10.81 8.36
C ARG A 14 13.15 11.29 9.81
N ALA A 15 13.85 12.35 10.20
CA ALA A 15 13.76 12.93 11.54
C ALA A 15 12.36 13.54 11.81
N GLN A 16 11.82 14.29 10.84
CA GLN A 16 10.48 14.88 10.95
C GLN A 16 9.39 13.80 11.03
N VAL A 17 9.51 12.73 10.24
CA VAL A 17 8.59 11.58 10.32
C VAL A 17 8.60 10.98 11.72
N ARG A 18 9.78 10.73 12.31
CA ARG A 18 9.90 10.17 13.66
C ARG A 18 9.27 11.07 14.71
N GLU A 19 9.43 12.39 14.59
CA GLU A 19 8.80 13.34 15.50
C GLU A 19 7.28 13.39 15.34
N ALA A 20 6.78 13.41 14.11
CA ALA A 20 5.36 13.37 13.80
C ALA A 20 4.70 12.06 14.30
N VAL A 21 5.40 10.92 14.19
CA VAL A 21 4.95 9.63 14.75
C VAL A 21 4.86 9.69 16.27
N ARG A 22 5.83 10.30 16.96
CA ARG A 22 5.77 10.50 18.42
C ARG A 22 4.57 11.36 18.83
N ARG A 23 4.32 12.47 18.13
CA ARG A 23 3.14 13.32 18.38
C ARG A 23 1.84 12.54 18.17
N PHE A 24 1.78 11.75 17.09
CA PHE A 24 0.64 10.88 16.79
C PHE A 24 0.43 9.80 17.86
N ALA A 25 1.50 9.21 18.39
CA ALA A 25 1.43 8.22 19.46
C ALA A 25 0.90 8.82 20.78
N VAL A 26 1.28 10.05 21.11
CA VAL A 26 0.75 10.74 22.31
C VAL A 26 -0.74 11.05 22.18
N GLU A 27 -1.17 11.54 21.01
CA GLU A 27 -2.56 11.98 20.80
C GLU A 27 -3.54 10.81 20.58
N TYR A 28 -3.10 9.75 19.89
CA TYR A 28 -3.96 8.62 19.50
C TYR A 28 -3.64 7.30 20.22
N GLY A 29 -2.56 7.27 21.02
CA GLY A 29 -2.15 6.21 21.95
C GLY A 29 -3.29 5.50 22.67
N PRO A 30 -4.09 6.22 23.46
CA PRO A 30 -5.14 5.62 24.26
C PRO A 30 -6.33 5.13 23.42
N LYS A 31 -6.47 5.55 22.15
CA LYS A 31 -7.59 5.18 21.28
C LYS A 31 -7.28 3.97 20.41
N TYR A 32 -6.02 3.81 19.96
CA TYR A 32 -5.63 2.79 18.99
C TYR A 32 -4.25 2.18 19.30
N PRO A 33 -4.14 1.39 20.38
CA PRO A 33 -2.86 0.80 20.78
C PRO A 33 -2.30 -0.16 19.72
N GLU A 34 -3.14 -1.03 19.14
CA GLU A 34 -2.74 -2.01 18.12
C GLU A 34 -2.18 -1.38 16.84
N ALA A 35 -2.75 -0.24 16.44
CA ALA A 35 -2.30 0.48 15.25
C ALA A 35 -0.90 1.08 15.46
N LEU A 36 -0.62 1.57 16.67
CA LEU A 36 0.69 2.11 17.01
C LEU A 36 1.74 1.02 17.15
N MET A 37 1.40 -0.13 17.72
CA MET A 37 2.31 -1.28 17.79
C MET A 37 2.77 -1.72 16.39
N THR A 38 1.84 -1.76 15.43
CA THR A 38 2.16 -2.09 14.04
C THR A 38 3.03 -0.99 13.40
N LEU A 39 2.67 0.28 13.63
CA LEU A 39 3.42 1.42 13.10
C LEU A 39 4.87 1.47 13.61
N GLU A 40 5.09 1.17 14.90
CA GLU A 40 6.42 1.12 15.51
C GLU A 40 7.23 -0.08 15.01
N LYS A 41 6.60 -1.25 14.86
CA LYS A 41 7.25 -2.46 14.35
C LYS A 41 7.75 -2.28 12.92
N ASP A 42 6.94 -1.66 12.06
CA ASP A 42 7.25 -1.50 10.64
C ASP A 42 7.93 -0.15 10.34
N ALA A 43 8.28 0.64 11.35
CA ALA A 43 8.84 1.98 11.20
C ALA A 43 10.10 2.01 10.31
N ASP A 44 11.02 1.07 10.50
CA ASP A 44 12.25 1.03 9.70
C ASP A 44 11.97 0.69 8.23
N VAL A 45 11.03 -0.21 7.97
CA VAL A 45 10.60 -0.58 6.61
C VAL A 45 9.95 0.61 5.91
N LEU A 46 9.07 1.34 6.60
CA LEU A 46 8.41 2.54 6.07
C LEU A 46 9.42 3.67 5.77
N LEU A 47 10.51 3.74 6.52
CA LEU A 47 11.56 4.75 6.33
C LEU A 47 12.56 4.42 5.22
N THR A 48 12.58 3.21 4.66
CA THR A 48 13.42 2.85 3.48
C THR A 48 13.03 3.65 2.23
N PHE A 49 11.81 4.19 2.21
CA PHE A 49 11.32 5.10 1.18
C PHE A 49 12.22 6.33 0.95
N PHE A 50 12.91 6.81 1.99
CA PHE A 50 13.78 7.98 1.89
C PHE A 50 15.12 7.70 1.21
N ASP A 51 15.47 6.43 0.98
CA ASP A 51 16.71 6.06 0.29
C ASP A 51 16.59 6.24 -1.25
N PHE A 52 15.37 6.45 -1.76
CA PHE A 52 15.09 6.75 -3.18
C PHE A 52 15.18 8.27 -3.47
N PRO A 53 15.55 8.67 -4.69
CA PRO A 53 15.63 10.09 -5.05
C PRO A 53 14.26 10.78 -5.03
N ALA A 54 14.25 12.07 -4.67
CA ALA A 54 13.04 12.84 -4.35
C ALA A 54 12.00 12.91 -5.49
N GLU A 55 12.42 12.80 -6.75
CA GLU A 55 11.51 12.77 -7.91
C GLU A 55 10.53 11.60 -7.86
N HIS A 56 10.93 10.48 -7.26
CA HIS A 56 10.13 9.26 -7.20
C HIS A 56 9.17 9.25 -6.01
N TRP A 57 9.34 10.16 -5.04
CA TRP A 57 8.54 10.21 -3.82
C TRP A 57 7.05 10.41 -4.10
N LYS A 58 6.71 11.21 -5.12
CA LYS A 58 5.33 11.47 -5.53
C LYS A 58 4.64 10.21 -6.06
N HIS A 59 5.38 9.37 -6.80
CA HIS A 59 4.85 8.15 -7.41
C HIS A 59 4.73 7.01 -6.40
N LEU A 60 5.67 6.92 -5.47
CA LEU A 60 5.65 5.92 -4.40
C LEU A 60 4.59 6.20 -3.32
N ARG A 61 4.26 7.48 -3.06
CA ARG A 61 3.21 7.88 -2.10
C ARG A 61 1.79 7.76 -2.64
N THR A 62 1.61 7.54 -3.96
CA THR A 62 0.26 7.40 -4.52
C THR A 62 -0.24 5.96 -4.45
N SER A 63 -1.43 5.78 -3.88
CA SER A 63 -2.11 4.48 -3.89
C SER A 63 -2.77 4.18 -5.24
N ASN A 64 -2.80 5.13 -6.18
CA ASN A 64 -3.46 4.97 -7.48
C ASN A 64 -2.90 3.83 -8.34
N MET A 65 -1.66 3.40 -8.10
CA MET A 65 -1.06 2.25 -8.81
C MET A 65 -1.55 0.91 -8.26
N VAL A 66 -1.93 0.85 -6.98
CA VAL A 66 -2.38 -0.38 -6.31
C VAL A 66 -3.89 -0.45 -6.16
N GLU A 67 -4.60 0.66 -5.95
CA GLU A 67 -6.04 0.61 -5.69
C GLU A 67 -6.86 0.03 -6.85
N PRO A 68 -6.66 0.43 -8.13
CA PRO A 68 -7.43 -0.11 -9.26
C PRO A 68 -7.29 -1.63 -9.46
N PRO A 69 -6.07 -2.22 -9.53
CA PRO A 69 -5.95 -3.67 -9.71
C PRO A 69 -6.50 -4.45 -8.50
N PHE A 70 -6.32 -3.95 -7.28
CA PHE A 70 -6.87 -4.59 -6.08
C PHE A 70 -8.39 -4.43 -5.95
N ALA A 71 -8.97 -3.34 -6.47
CA ALA A 71 -10.42 -3.17 -6.58
C ALA A 71 -11.01 -4.17 -7.58
N THR A 72 -10.41 -4.31 -8.76
CA THR A 72 -10.80 -5.32 -9.74
C THR A 72 -10.70 -6.73 -9.14
N ALA A 73 -9.58 -7.06 -8.48
CA ALA A 73 -9.40 -8.38 -7.85
C ALA A 73 -10.48 -8.67 -6.78
N ARG A 74 -10.88 -7.67 -5.98
CA ARG A 74 -11.95 -7.80 -5.00
C ARG A 74 -13.30 -8.06 -5.66
N THR A 75 -13.63 -7.30 -6.71
CA THR A 75 -14.89 -7.44 -7.44
C THR A 75 -14.99 -8.81 -8.12
N THR A 76 -13.94 -9.25 -8.82
CA THR A 76 -13.89 -10.56 -9.47
C THR A 76 -13.97 -11.70 -8.45
N CYS A 77 -13.32 -11.57 -7.29
CA CYS A 77 -13.42 -12.58 -6.25
C CYS A 77 -14.84 -12.67 -5.66
N ARG A 78 -15.54 -11.54 -5.52
CA ARG A 78 -16.95 -11.54 -5.06
C ARG A 78 -17.87 -12.20 -6.09
N SER A 79 -17.71 -11.88 -7.38
CA SER A 79 -18.52 -12.47 -8.44
C SER A 79 -18.26 -13.96 -8.61
N CYS A 80 -16.99 -14.40 -8.57
CA CYS A 80 -16.67 -15.81 -8.68
C CYS A 80 -17.12 -16.60 -7.44
N ALA A 81 -17.02 -16.04 -6.23
CA ALA A 81 -17.46 -16.73 -5.00
C ALA A 81 -18.97 -16.99 -4.94
N GLN A 82 -19.77 -16.28 -5.75
CA GLN A 82 -21.21 -16.55 -5.90
C GLN A 82 -21.52 -17.67 -6.90
N ILE A 83 -20.57 -18.03 -7.77
CA ILE A 83 -20.79 -18.92 -8.91
C ILE A 83 -20.02 -20.24 -8.74
N VAL A 84 -18.83 -20.24 -8.12
CA VAL A 84 -17.98 -21.43 -7.96
C VAL A 84 -17.48 -21.60 -6.52
N PRO A 85 -17.20 -22.85 -6.07
CA PRO A 85 -16.65 -23.11 -4.74
C PRO A 85 -15.38 -22.29 -4.45
N ARG A 86 -15.19 -21.93 -3.18
CA ARG A 86 -14.13 -21.01 -2.72
C ARG A 86 -12.72 -21.46 -3.10
N GLU A 87 -12.48 -22.77 -3.18
CA GLU A 87 -11.22 -23.36 -3.61
C GLU A 87 -10.87 -23.09 -5.10
N THR A 88 -11.86 -23.01 -5.98
CA THR A 88 -11.63 -22.73 -7.41
C THR A 88 -11.41 -21.23 -7.69
N CYS A 89 -12.07 -20.34 -6.93
CA CYS A 89 -11.87 -18.88 -7.00
C CYS A 89 -10.44 -18.44 -6.71
N ALA A 90 -9.72 -19.16 -5.84
CA ALA A 90 -8.37 -18.80 -5.43
C ALA A 90 -7.33 -19.01 -6.57
N ALA A 91 -7.59 -19.94 -7.50
CA ALA A 91 -6.67 -20.26 -8.59
C ALA A 91 -6.62 -19.19 -9.68
N ASP A 92 -7.73 -18.49 -9.95
CA ASP A 92 -7.78 -17.40 -10.94
C ASP A 92 -7.30 -16.04 -10.39
N ARG A 93 -7.03 -15.96 -9.08
CA ARG A 93 -6.60 -14.73 -8.38
C ARG A 93 -5.33 -14.09 -8.96
N TRP A 94 -4.48 -14.86 -9.63
CA TRP A 94 -3.23 -14.38 -10.24
C TRP A 94 -3.20 -14.47 -11.77
N ARG A 95 -4.34 -14.77 -12.41
CA ARG A 95 -4.41 -14.85 -13.89
C ARG A 95 -4.38 -13.47 -14.57
N VAL A 96 -4.60 -12.37 -13.84
CA VAL A 96 -4.54 -11.00 -14.39
C VAL A 96 -3.11 -10.61 -14.83
N GLY A 97 -2.07 -11.22 -14.25
CA GLY A 97 -0.67 -10.93 -14.61
C GLY A 97 -0.10 -11.68 -15.83
N ARG A 98 -0.88 -12.58 -16.48
CA ARG A 98 -0.39 -13.40 -17.61
C ARG A 98 -0.84 -12.95 -19.00
N THR A 99 -1.76 -12.00 -19.08
CA THR A 99 -2.19 -11.37 -20.34
C THR A 99 -1.57 -9.99 -20.47
N VAL A 100 -0.24 -9.93 -20.51
CA VAL A 100 0.42 -8.87 -21.28
C VAL A 100 0.40 -9.39 -22.72
N PRO A 101 -0.34 -8.78 -23.66
CA PRO A 101 -0.27 -9.20 -25.05
C PRO A 101 1.20 -9.07 -25.50
N SER A 102 1.70 -10.11 -26.15
CA SER A 102 3.08 -10.26 -26.63
C SER A 102 3.46 -9.30 -27.77
N ILE A 103 2.84 -8.12 -27.83
CA ILE A 103 2.94 -7.16 -28.94
C ILE A 103 4.21 -6.27 -28.81
N ILE A 104 4.97 -6.33 -27.71
CA ILE A 104 6.22 -5.53 -27.54
C ILE A 104 7.48 -6.41 -27.43
N LEU A 105 7.53 -7.55 -28.10
CA LEU A 105 8.79 -8.24 -28.41
C LEU A 105 8.66 -8.97 -29.75
N SER A 106 8.73 -8.19 -30.84
CA SER A 106 9.14 -8.72 -32.14
C SER A 106 10.54 -8.18 -32.41
N PRO A 107 11.57 -9.04 -32.56
CA PRO A 107 12.90 -8.62 -32.97
C PRO A 107 12.96 -8.49 -34.50
N ALA A 108 13.80 -7.56 -34.96
CA ALA A 108 14.17 -7.21 -36.34
C ALA A 108 13.20 -6.28 -37.09
#